data_AF-A0A8D8XP05-F1
#
_entry.id   AF-A0A8D8XP05-F1
#
_cell.length_a   1.000
_cell.length_b   1.000
_cell.length_c   1.000
_cell.angle_alpha   90.00
_cell.angle_beta   90.00
_cell.angle_gamma   90.00
#
_symmetry.space_group_name_H-M   'P 1'
#
loop_
_entity.id
_entity.type
_entity.pdbx_description
1 polymer ?
#
loop_
_entity_poly.entity_id
_entity_poly.type
_entity_poly.pdbx_seq_one_letter_code
_entity_poly.pdbx_strand_id
1 'polypeptide(L)'
;MRVTTTVLVALIAVATANVVNVNRNVAAYNNNNNGANVLNQQQLQNQQEVLQLLENVHQPNQNQNQANIGNNFASNFNPNQFQNPEAAQQYFEAFQQGQLQQRGSAFSPLNNNQLNEAVQLFDLFYFANDFDTFYQAACFARDHVNEGQFVYAFYTAVVQRPDTEYIALPAISEVYPQLFVKASTIKQAQDAAAQGQNNFNANVQQAGQQNECQNENSIVAECNDNENAVSYFREDVGLNQNNFYYHIHFPFWFSSQKYNNNNNNNDDNNNNTKANNHKSETVYI
;
A
#
# COMPACT_ATOMS: atom_id res chain seq x y z
N MET A 1 -37.46 -0.51 -51.42
CA MET A 1 -36.07 -0.04 -51.63
C MET A 1 -35.95 1.30 -50.94
N ARG A 2 -35.13 1.54 -49.91
CA ARG A 2 -33.97 0.84 -49.36
C ARG A 2 -33.97 1.00 -47.84
N VAL A 3 -33.60 -0.08 -47.16
CA VAL A 3 -33.13 -0.14 -45.77
C VAL A 3 -31.74 0.48 -45.73
N THR A 4 -31.47 1.38 -44.79
CA THR A 4 -30.10 1.70 -44.35
C THR A 4 -30.09 1.96 -42.86
N THR A 5 -29.79 0.88 -42.15
CA THR A 5 -29.31 0.81 -40.76
C THR A 5 -27.97 1.55 -40.67
N THR A 6 -27.88 2.59 -39.85
CA THR A 6 -26.58 3.19 -39.49
C THR A 6 -26.08 2.49 -38.23
N VAL A 7 -25.14 1.58 -38.44
CA VAL A 7 -24.36 0.90 -37.40
C VAL A 7 -23.45 1.94 -36.72
N LEU A 8 -23.60 2.07 -35.41
CA LEU A 8 -22.67 2.81 -34.56
C LEU A 8 -21.37 1.99 -34.49
N VAL A 9 -20.34 2.43 -35.20
CA VAL A 9 -19.00 1.81 -35.19
C VAL A 9 -18.34 2.15 -33.86
N ALA A 10 -18.19 1.14 -33.00
CA ALA A 10 -17.29 1.18 -31.86
C ALA A 10 -15.86 1.33 -32.38
N LEU A 11 -15.19 2.43 -32.00
CA LEU A 11 -13.75 2.59 -32.11
C LEU A 11 -13.09 1.61 -31.13
N ILE A 12 -12.91 0.37 -31.57
CA ILE A 12 -11.95 -0.55 -30.98
C ILE A 12 -10.57 -0.01 -31.37
N ALA A 13 -9.95 0.76 -30.48
CA ALA A 13 -8.52 0.98 -30.54
C ALA A 13 -7.86 -0.38 -30.28
N VAL A 14 -7.55 -1.10 -31.35
CA VAL A 14 -6.69 -2.28 -31.34
C VAL A 14 -5.30 -1.77 -30.98
N ALA A 15 -5.03 -1.64 -29.69
CA ALA A 15 -3.67 -1.61 -29.18
C ALA A 15 -3.14 -3.02 -29.40
N THR A 16 -2.39 -3.19 -30.50
CA THR A 16 -1.63 -4.40 -30.77
C THR A 16 -0.78 -4.69 -29.53
N ALA A 17 -1.15 -5.73 -28.79
CA ALA A 17 -0.31 -6.32 -27.78
C ALA A 17 0.92 -6.87 -28.50
N ASN A 18 1.95 -6.03 -28.64
CA ASN A 18 3.30 -6.54 -28.72
C ASN A 18 3.54 -7.18 -27.37
N VAL A 19 3.25 -8.48 -27.28
CA VAL A 19 3.84 -9.35 -26.28
C VAL A 19 5.33 -9.31 -26.59
N VAL A 20 6.02 -8.32 -26.04
CA VAL A 20 7.46 -8.41 -25.89
C VAL A 20 7.62 -9.55 -24.90
N ASN A 21 7.86 -10.75 -25.44
CA ASN A 21 8.50 -11.82 -24.70
C ASN A 21 9.87 -11.28 -24.30
N VAL A 22 9.91 -10.51 -23.21
CA VAL A 22 11.16 -10.29 -22.51
C VAL A 22 11.44 -11.64 -21.88
N ASN A 23 12.18 -12.46 -22.62
CA ASN A 23 12.90 -13.58 -22.05
C ASN A 23 13.95 -12.95 -21.12
N ARG A 24 13.50 -12.48 -19.95
CA ARG A 24 14.37 -12.17 -18.83
C ARG A 24 14.83 -13.54 -18.37
N ASN A 25 15.90 -14.02 -19.00
CA ASN A 25 16.80 -14.95 -18.35
C ASN A 25 17.13 -14.29 -17.02
N VAL A 26 16.44 -14.72 -15.96
CA VAL A 26 16.81 -14.40 -14.58
C VAL A 26 18.06 -15.22 -14.37
N ALA A 27 19.17 -14.73 -14.92
CA ALA A 27 20.48 -15.20 -14.54
C ALA A 27 20.51 -15.01 -13.03
N ALA A 28 20.57 -16.12 -12.29
CA ALA A 28 20.88 -16.11 -10.88
C ALA A 28 22.17 -15.32 -10.74
N TYR A 29 22.04 -14.04 -10.36
CA TYR A 29 23.17 -13.14 -10.19
C TYR A 29 23.85 -13.61 -8.90
N ASN A 30 24.85 -14.47 -9.06
CA ASN A 30 25.70 -14.93 -7.98
C ASN A 30 26.51 -13.75 -7.46
N ASN A 31 25.99 -13.08 -6.44
CA ASN A 31 26.60 -11.93 -5.81
C ASN A 31 27.10 -12.33 -4.42
N ASN A 32 28.27 -12.95 -4.37
CA ASN A 32 28.94 -13.28 -3.10
C ASN A 32 29.46 -12.04 -2.33
N ASN A 33 29.02 -10.81 -2.62
CA ASN A 33 29.52 -9.59 -1.97
C ASN A 33 28.48 -8.49 -1.69
N ASN A 34 27.18 -8.75 -1.84
CA ASN A 34 26.12 -7.90 -1.29
C ASN A 34 25.09 -8.85 -0.72
N GLY A 35 24.66 -8.69 0.54
CA GLY A 35 23.78 -9.61 1.28
C GLY A 35 22.35 -9.79 0.75
N ALA A 36 22.16 -9.85 -0.57
CA ALA A 36 20.90 -10.16 -1.21
C ALA A 36 20.60 -11.66 -1.03
N ASN A 37 19.58 -11.96 -0.22
CA ASN A 37 19.06 -13.31 -0.09
C ASN A 37 18.52 -13.77 -1.45
N VAL A 38 18.97 -14.94 -1.93
CA VAL A 38 18.48 -15.52 -3.18
C VAL A 38 17.07 -16.06 -2.94
N LEU A 39 16.06 -15.41 -3.51
CA LEU A 39 14.67 -15.86 -3.46
C LEU A 39 14.47 -17.10 -4.32
N ASN A 40 13.64 -18.04 -3.85
CA ASN A 40 13.17 -19.15 -4.67
C ASN A 40 12.10 -18.68 -5.68
N GLN A 41 11.70 -19.56 -6.60
CA GLN A 41 10.76 -19.20 -7.66
C GLN A 41 9.39 -18.74 -7.13
N GLN A 42 8.85 -19.38 -6.09
CA GLN A 42 7.59 -18.98 -5.47
C GLN A 42 7.72 -17.62 -4.79
N GLN A 43 8.80 -17.40 -4.02
CA GLN A 43 9.06 -16.13 -3.35
C GLN A 43 9.21 -14.98 -4.35
N LEU A 44 9.84 -15.23 -5.51
CA LEU A 44 9.95 -14.24 -6.58
C LEU A 44 8.58 -13.91 -7.19
N GLN A 45 7.72 -14.92 -7.36
CA GLN A 45 6.35 -14.69 -7.82
C GLN A 45 5.55 -13.87 -6.81
N ASN A 46 5.58 -14.25 -5.53
CA ASN A 46 4.92 -13.53 -4.45
C ASN A 46 5.39 -12.07 -4.36
N GLN A 47 6.70 -11.84 -4.53
CA GLN A 47 7.27 -10.49 -4.61
C GLN A 47 6.66 -9.68 -5.77
N GLN A 48 6.53 -10.27 -6.97
CA GLN A 48 5.94 -9.59 -8.12
C GLN A 48 4.45 -9.29 -7.90
N GLU A 49 3.70 -10.23 -7.34
CA GLU A 49 2.28 -10.09 -7.03
C GLU A 49 2.02 -8.95 -6.04
N VAL A 50 2.82 -8.87 -4.97
CA VAL A 50 2.74 -7.76 -4.00
C VAL A 50 3.07 -6.41 -4.64
N LEU A 51 4.13 -6.32 -5.47
CA LEU A 51 4.49 -5.05 -6.11
C LEU A 51 3.41 -4.56 -7.06
N GLN A 52 2.79 -5.46 -7.84
CA GLN A 52 1.74 -5.08 -8.78
C GLN A 52 0.51 -4.51 -8.09
N LEU A 53 0.16 -4.96 -6.88
CA LEU A 53 -0.96 -4.38 -6.11
C LEU A 53 -0.74 -2.91 -5.73
N LEU A 54 0.52 -2.48 -5.62
CA LEU A 54 0.92 -1.14 -5.21
C LEU A 54 1.08 -0.18 -6.40
N GLU A 55 0.86 -0.64 -7.62
CA GLU A 55 0.88 0.22 -8.80
C GLU A 55 -0.37 1.10 -8.87
N ASN A 56 -0.14 2.41 -9.05
CA ASN A 56 -1.17 3.42 -9.28
C ASN A 56 -2.38 3.29 -8.34
N VAL A 57 -2.14 3.15 -7.03
CA VAL A 57 -3.18 2.84 -6.02
C VAL A 57 -4.36 3.82 -6.01
N HIS A 58 -4.15 5.07 -6.45
CA HIS A 58 -5.21 6.07 -6.58
C HIS A 58 -6.14 5.84 -7.77
N GLN A 59 -5.70 5.08 -8.77
CA GLN A 59 -6.46 4.74 -9.95
C GLN A 59 -7.16 3.38 -9.77
N PRO A 60 -8.26 3.14 -10.51
CA PRO A 60 -8.82 1.80 -10.63
C PRO A 60 -7.74 0.81 -11.05
N ASN A 61 -7.77 -0.41 -10.50
CA ASN A 61 -6.82 -1.43 -10.84
C ASN A 61 -6.89 -1.76 -12.34
N GLN A 62 -5.77 -1.65 -13.03
CA GLN A 62 -5.65 -1.95 -14.46
C GLN A 62 -5.33 -3.44 -14.71
N ASN A 63 -4.95 -4.18 -13.66
CA ASN A 63 -4.64 -5.60 -13.75
C ASN A 63 -5.92 -6.45 -13.67
N GLN A 64 -6.41 -6.88 -14.82
CA GLN A 64 -7.64 -7.67 -14.91
C GLN A 64 -7.54 -9.00 -14.17
N ASN A 65 -6.35 -9.60 -14.06
CA ASN A 65 -6.18 -10.85 -13.32
C ASN A 65 -6.43 -10.62 -11.83
N GLN A 66 -5.84 -9.58 -11.24
CA GLN A 66 -6.08 -9.21 -9.85
C GLN A 66 -7.56 -8.88 -9.60
N ALA A 67 -8.19 -8.11 -10.49
CA ALA A 67 -9.62 -7.82 -10.38
C ALA A 67 -10.47 -9.10 -10.41
N ASN A 68 -10.15 -10.06 -11.29
CA ASN A 68 -10.85 -11.35 -11.34
C ASN A 68 -10.65 -12.15 -10.05
N ILE A 69 -9.43 -12.16 -9.50
CA ILE A 69 -9.11 -12.82 -8.23
C ILE A 69 -9.93 -12.19 -7.09
N GLY A 70 -9.92 -10.87 -6.97
CA GLY A 70 -10.69 -10.15 -5.94
C GLY A 70 -12.20 -10.38 -6.04
N ASN A 71 -12.76 -10.37 -7.25
CA ASN A 71 -14.18 -10.67 -7.48
C ASN A 71 -14.54 -12.12 -7.13
N ASN A 72 -13.67 -13.08 -7.46
CA ASN A 72 -13.86 -14.48 -7.10
C ASN A 72 -13.78 -14.70 -5.60
N PHE A 73 -12.84 -14.04 -4.92
CA PHE A 73 -12.72 -14.03 -3.46
C PHE A 73 -14.02 -13.52 -2.81
N ALA A 74 -14.53 -12.38 -3.27
CA ALA A 74 -15.78 -11.82 -2.72
C ALA A 74 -16.99 -12.74 -2.98
N SER A 75 -17.08 -13.35 -4.16
CA SER A 75 -18.22 -14.21 -4.52
C SER A 75 -18.21 -15.55 -3.77
N ASN A 76 -17.03 -16.06 -3.43
CA ASN A 76 -16.84 -17.36 -2.79
C ASN A 76 -16.23 -17.23 -1.39
N PHE A 77 -16.47 -16.09 -0.73
CA PHE A 77 -15.88 -15.79 0.56
C PHE A 77 -16.14 -16.93 1.56
N ASN A 78 -15.06 -17.43 2.18
CA ASN A 78 -15.12 -18.52 3.13
C ASN A 78 -14.30 -18.15 4.38
N PRO A 79 -14.96 -17.86 5.52
CA PRO A 79 -14.26 -17.44 6.74
C PRO A 79 -13.36 -18.54 7.32
N ASN A 80 -13.53 -19.81 6.94
CA ASN A 80 -12.68 -20.91 7.40
C ASN A 80 -11.25 -20.89 6.80
N GLN A 81 -11.00 -20.03 5.82
CA GLN A 81 -9.65 -19.79 5.29
C GLN A 81 -8.81 -18.86 6.17
N PHE A 82 -9.36 -18.43 7.31
CA PHE A 82 -8.71 -17.51 8.24
C PHE A 82 -8.58 -18.16 9.62
N GLN A 83 -7.48 -17.87 10.31
CA GLN A 83 -7.24 -18.28 11.69
C GLN A 83 -8.27 -17.70 12.65
N ASN A 84 -8.85 -16.55 12.31
CA ASN A 84 -9.95 -15.93 13.03
C ASN A 84 -11.18 -15.78 12.09
N PRO A 85 -11.98 -16.85 11.93
CA PRO A 85 -13.15 -16.84 11.04
C PRO A 85 -14.18 -15.77 11.41
N GLU A 86 -14.35 -15.50 12.71
CA GLU A 86 -15.32 -14.51 13.20
C GLU A 86 -14.95 -13.09 12.75
N ALA A 87 -13.69 -12.69 12.93
CA ALA A 87 -13.23 -11.37 12.51
C ALA A 87 -13.32 -11.20 10.97
N ALA A 88 -12.95 -12.24 10.21
CA ALA A 88 -13.07 -12.23 8.75
C ALA A 88 -14.54 -12.09 8.30
N GLN A 89 -15.44 -12.84 8.93
CA GLN A 89 -16.88 -12.77 8.66
C GLN A 89 -17.45 -11.39 8.98
N GLN A 90 -17.13 -10.82 10.15
CA GLN A 90 -17.58 -9.49 10.56
C GLN A 90 -17.15 -8.40 9.57
N TYR A 91 -15.89 -8.43 9.11
CA TYR A 91 -15.42 -7.48 8.11
C TYR A 91 -16.18 -7.60 6.79
N PHE A 92 -16.39 -8.83 6.32
CA PHE A 92 -17.06 -9.08 5.05
C PHE A 92 -18.55 -8.68 5.09
N GLU A 93 -19.21 -8.87 6.23
CA GLU A 93 -20.58 -8.38 6.45
C GLU A 93 -20.66 -6.86 6.41
N ALA A 94 -19.72 -6.16 7.04
CA ALA A 94 -19.64 -4.69 7.00
C ALA A 94 -19.42 -4.18 5.56
N PHE A 95 -18.59 -4.89 4.78
CA PHE A 95 -18.43 -4.62 3.35
C PHE A 95 -19.75 -4.78 2.57
N GLN A 96 -20.44 -5.91 2.73
CA GLN A 96 -21.72 -6.17 2.04
C GLN A 96 -22.82 -5.17 2.39
N GLN A 97 -22.81 -4.65 3.63
CA GLN A 97 -23.75 -3.65 4.11
C GLN A 97 -23.38 -2.21 3.65
N GLY A 98 -22.26 -2.03 2.94
CA GLY A 98 -21.80 -0.72 2.47
C GLY A 98 -21.36 0.20 3.61
N GLN A 99 -20.92 -0.35 4.74
CA GLN A 99 -20.54 0.42 5.92
C GLN A 99 -19.08 0.90 5.89
N LEU A 100 -18.27 0.33 5.00
CA LEU A 100 -16.85 0.68 4.87
C LEU A 100 -16.67 2.00 4.13
N GLN A 101 -15.60 2.72 4.47
CA GLN A 101 -15.21 3.94 3.78
C GLN A 101 -14.98 3.70 2.28
N GLN A 102 -15.56 4.59 1.48
CA GLN A 102 -15.48 4.54 0.03
C GLN A 102 -14.14 5.07 -0.50
N ARG A 103 -13.79 4.65 -1.71
CA ARG A 103 -12.61 5.15 -2.44
C ARG A 103 -12.71 6.66 -2.71
N GLY A 104 -11.55 7.31 -2.81
CA GLY A 104 -11.44 8.75 -3.11
C GLY A 104 -11.64 9.69 -1.92
N SER A 105 -12.01 9.18 -0.75
CA SER A 105 -12.00 9.96 0.50
C SER A 105 -10.63 9.92 1.18
N ALA A 106 -10.27 10.97 1.90
CA ALA A 106 -9.02 10.98 2.67
C ALA A 106 -9.08 9.97 3.83
N PHE A 107 -7.98 9.25 4.04
CA PHE A 107 -7.78 8.34 5.17
C PHE A 107 -6.75 8.92 6.14
N SER A 108 -6.99 8.76 7.43
CA SER A 108 -6.05 9.06 8.50
C SER A 108 -6.15 8.01 9.62
N PRO A 109 -5.02 7.39 10.05
CA PRO A 109 -5.02 6.49 11.20
C PRO A 109 -5.27 7.22 12.53
N LEU A 110 -5.33 8.55 12.53
CA LEU A 110 -5.67 9.36 13.72
C LEU A 110 -7.18 9.54 13.90
N ASN A 111 -8.00 9.21 12.89
CA ASN A 111 -9.44 9.17 13.04
C ASN A 111 -9.86 7.77 13.53
N ASN A 112 -10.50 7.71 14.71
CA ASN A 112 -10.83 6.43 15.35
C ASN A 112 -11.70 5.50 14.48
N ASN A 113 -12.65 6.04 13.72
CA ASN A 113 -13.53 5.21 12.87
C ASN A 113 -12.74 4.64 11.69
N GLN A 114 -12.00 5.50 11.01
CA GLN A 114 -11.16 5.10 9.88
C GLN A 114 -10.08 4.10 10.29
N LEU A 115 -9.48 4.31 11.47
CA LEU A 115 -8.51 3.41 12.06
C LEU A 115 -9.14 2.06 12.38
N ASN A 116 -10.33 2.04 12.99
CA ASN A 116 -11.01 0.78 13.31
C ASN A 116 -11.28 -0.06 12.05
N GLU A 117 -11.77 0.57 10.98
CA GLU A 117 -11.95 -0.10 9.68
C GLU A 117 -10.62 -0.62 9.10
N ALA A 118 -9.54 0.16 9.20
CA ALA A 118 -8.22 -0.24 8.73
C ALA A 118 -7.63 -1.40 9.57
N VAL A 119 -7.90 -1.45 10.87
CA VAL A 119 -7.51 -2.56 11.75
C VAL A 119 -8.31 -3.83 11.43
N GLN A 120 -9.60 -3.71 11.12
CA GLN A 120 -10.39 -4.86 10.68
C GLN A 120 -9.92 -5.40 9.31
N LEU A 121 -9.54 -4.51 8.39
CA LEU A 121 -8.90 -4.93 7.14
C LEU A 121 -7.53 -5.58 7.39
N PHE A 122 -6.73 -5.04 8.31
CA PHE A 122 -5.49 -5.66 8.74
C PHE A 122 -5.73 -7.06 9.32
N ASP A 123 -6.77 -7.25 10.14
CA ASP A 123 -7.12 -8.56 10.70
C ASP A 123 -7.43 -9.57 9.59
N LEU A 124 -8.20 -9.18 8.57
CA LEU A 124 -8.49 -10.02 7.41
C LEU A 124 -7.18 -10.48 6.74
N PHE A 125 -6.22 -9.57 6.55
CA PHE A 125 -4.92 -9.90 5.96
C PHE A 125 -4.05 -10.75 6.88
N TYR A 126 -3.92 -10.37 8.15
CA TYR A 126 -3.02 -10.99 9.10
C TYR A 126 -3.45 -12.42 9.44
N PHE A 127 -4.76 -12.66 9.60
CA PHE A 127 -5.29 -13.97 9.94
C PHE A 127 -5.51 -14.89 8.74
N ALA A 128 -5.22 -14.50 7.50
CA ALA A 128 -5.28 -15.42 6.37
C ALA A 128 -4.32 -16.60 6.58
N ASN A 129 -4.80 -17.84 6.40
CA ASN A 129 -4.05 -19.06 6.74
C ASN A 129 -2.76 -19.24 5.95
N ASP A 130 -2.71 -18.71 4.73
CA ASP A 130 -1.60 -18.82 3.81
C ASP A 130 -1.48 -17.56 2.93
N PHE A 131 -0.38 -17.48 2.18
CA PHE A 131 -0.10 -16.37 1.28
C PHE A 131 -1.17 -16.21 0.20
N ASP A 132 -1.69 -17.32 -0.34
CA ASP A 132 -2.68 -17.30 -1.42
C ASP A 132 -3.99 -16.64 -0.94
N THR A 133 -4.46 -17.00 0.25
CA THR A 133 -5.64 -16.39 0.88
C THR A 133 -5.40 -14.92 1.18
N PHE A 134 -4.21 -14.57 1.70
CA PHE A 134 -3.80 -13.18 1.93
C PHE A 134 -3.83 -12.37 0.62
N TYR A 135 -3.24 -12.89 -0.45
CA TYR A 135 -3.18 -12.24 -1.75
C TYR A 135 -4.57 -12.08 -2.38
N GLN A 136 -5.44 -13.07 -2.26
CA GLN A 136 -6.83 -12.99 -2.71
C GLN A 136 -7.61 -11.89 -1.98
N ALA A 137 -7.47 -11.82 -0.65
CA ALA A 137 -8.05 -10.75 0.15
C ALA A 137 -7.48 -9.37 -0.21
N ALA A 138 -6.18 -9.28 -0.49
CA ALA A 138 -5.54 -8.04 -0.92
C ALA A 138 -6.01 -7.58 -2.31
N CYS A 139 -6.18 -8.50 -3.26
CA CYS A 139 -6.77 -8.22 -4.57
C CYS A 139 -8.19 -7.66 -4.44
N PHE A 140 -9.00 -8.26 -3.57
CA PHE A 140 -10.32 -7.75 -3.24
C PHE A 140 -10.25 -6.32 -2.67
N ALA A 141 -9.42 -6.10 -1.66
CA ALA A 141 -9.32 -4.80 -0.99
C ALA A 141 -8.81 -3.69 -1.93
N ARG A 142 -7.90 -4.02 -2.85
CA ARG A 142 -7.36 -3.09 -3.86
C ARG A 142 -8.43 -2.41 -4.71
N ASP A 143 -9.53 -3.11 -4.97
CA ASP A 143 -10.63 -2.63 -5.82
C ASP A 143 -11.81 -2.08 -5.02
N HIS A 144 -12.03 -2.60 -3.82
CA HIS A 144 -13.27 -2.35 -3.06
C HIS A 144 -13.11 -1.47 -1.83
N VAL A 145 -11.88 -1.24 -1.37
CA VAL A 145 -11.61 -0.45 -0.16
C VAL A 145 -10.93 0.87 -0.53
N ASN A 146 -11.13 1.89 0.31
CA ASN A 146 -10.39 3.14 0.24
C ASN A 146 -8.88 2.91 0.06
N GLU A 147 -8.28 3.62 -0.90
CA GLU A 147 -6.90 3.42 -1.29
C GLU A 147 -5.89 3.67 -0.15
N GLY A 148 -6.16 4.65 0.73
CA GLY A 148 -5.31 4.93 1.87
C GLY A 148 -5.42 3.86 2.96
N GLN A 149 -6.65 3.41 3.25
CA GLN A 149 -6.89 2.29 4.18
C GLN A 149 -6.22 1.00 3.66
N PHE A 150 -6.38 0.70 2.38
CA PHE A 150 -5.76 -0.45 1.73
C PHE A 150 -4.25 -0.41 1.88
N VAL A 151 -3.59 0.67 1.43
CA VAL A 151 -2.12 0.79 1.50
C VAL A 151 -1.64 0.66 2.94
N TYR A 152 -2.29 1.32 3.89
CA TYR A 152 -1.92 1.26 5.31
C TYR A 152 -2.01 -0.17 5.88
N ALA A 153 -3.17 -0.82 5.73
CA ALA A 153 -3.40 -2.16 6.25
C ALA A 153 -2.51 -3.20 5.54
N PHE A 154 -2.32 -3.07 4.23
CA PHE A 154 -1.52 -3.98 3.42
C PHE A 154 -0.03 -3.88 3.75
N TYR A 155 0.54 -2.68 3.82
CA TYR A 155 1.93 -2.48 4.25
C TYR A 155 2.16 -3.06 5.65
N THR A 156 1.26 -2.78 6.58
CA THR A 156 1.34 -3.30 7.95
C THR A 156 1.25 -4.83 7.94
N ALA A 157 0.34 -5.42 7.17
CA ALA A 157 0.21 -6.88 7.08
C ALA A 157 1.46 -7.56 6.51
N VAL A 158 2.03 -7.03 5.42
CA VAL A 158 3.26 -7.58 4.80
C VAL A 158 4.44 -7.53 5.79
N VAL A 159 4.52 -6.50 6.63
CA VAL A 159 5.57 -6.37 7.63
C VAL A 159 5.37 -7.32 8.83
N GLN A 160 4.12 -7.57 9.23
CA GLN A 160 3.81 -8.34 10.44
C GLN A 160 3.66 -9.84 10.18
N ARG A 161 3.32 -10.27 8.96
CA ARG A 161 3.11 -11.67 8.62
C ARG A 161 4.44 -12.43 8.47
N PRO A 162 4.62 -13.59 9.14
CA PRO A 162 5.85 -14.38 9.03
C PRO A 162 6.14 -14.91 7.61
N ASP A 163 5.10 -15.26 6.86
CA ASP A 163 5.23 -15.82 5.51
C ASP A 163 5.54 -14.76 4.43
N THR A 164 5.63 -13.48 4.80
CA THR A 164 5.99 -12.37 3.93
C THR A 164 7.28 -11.64 4.35
N GLU A 165 8.03 -12.16 5.33
CA GLU A 165 9.27 -11.53 5.84
C GLU A 165 10.32 -11.25 4.74
N TYR A 166 10.34 -12.06 3.68
CA TYR A 166 11.26 -11.89 2.54
C TYR A 166 10.79 -10.85 1.52
N ILE A 167 9.58 -10.30 1.66
CA ILE A 167 8.99 -9.38 0.69
C ILE A 167 9.53 -7.97 0.90
N ALA A 168 10.13 -7.41 -0.14
CA ALA A 168 10.54 -6.02 -0.17
C ALA A 168 9.37 -5.13 -0.62
N LEU A 169 8.97 -4.20 0.24
CA LEU A 169 7.98 -3.18 -0.09
C LEU A 169 8.65 -1.99 -0.80
N PRO A 170 7.97 -1.35 -1.77
CA PRO A 170 8.46 -0.13 -2.39
C PRO A 170 8.43 1.02 -1.40
N ALA A 171 9.17 2.07 -1.73
CA ALA A 171 9.23 3.25 -0.87
C ALA A 171 7.83 3.88 -0.77
N ILE A 172 7.35 4.25 0.42
CA ILE A 172 5.97 4.80 0.53
C ILE A 172 5.79 6.11 -0.26
N SER A 173 6.90 6.82 -0.56
CA SER A 173 6.90 8.00 -1.42
C SER A 173 6.69 7.68 -2.90
N GLU A 174 6.97 6.45 -3.33
CA GLU A 174 6.70 5.97 -4.68
C GLU A 174 5.24 5.55 -4.84
N VAL A 175 4.66 4.97 -3.78
CA VAL A 175 3.25 4.54 -3.76
C VAL A 175 2.29 5.70 -3.54
N TYR A 176 2.65 6.63 -2.66
CA TYR A 176 1.79 7.73 -2.20
C TYR A 176 2.51 9.10 -2.31
N PRO A 177 2.95 9.51 -3.52
CA PRO A 177 3.84 10.64 -3.72
C PRO A 177 3.27 12.00 -3.25
N GLN A 178 1.96 12.16 -3.24
CA GLN A 178 1.29 13.40 -2.82
C GLN A 178 1.48 13.75 -1.34
N LEU A 179 1.94 12.81 -0.50
CA LEU A 179 2.31 13.09 0.89
C LEU A 179 3.74 13.61 1.04
N PHE A 180 4.56 13.48 0.01
CA PHE A 180 6.00 13.78 0.05
C PHE A 180 6.40 14.89 -0.95
N VAL A 181 5.50 15.25 -1.87
CA VAL A 181 5.76 16.21 -2.94
C VAL A 181 4.79 17.39 -2.83
N LYS A 182 5.31 18.61 -2.98
CA LYS A 182 4.52 19.84 -2.92
C LYS A 182 3.41 19.83 -3.96
N ALA A 183 2.23 20.33 -3.58
CA ALA A 183 1.05 20.39 -4.44
C ALA A 183 1.30 21.14 -5.77
N SER A 184 2.14 22.18 -5.75
CA SER A 184 2.55 22.91 -6.97
C SER A 184 3.29 22.02 -7.97
N THR A 185 4.17 21.14 -7.48
CA THR A 185 4.93 20.19 -8.31
C THR A 185 4.01 19.09 -8.84
N ILE A 186 3.10 18.57 -8.00
CA ILE A 186 2.06 17.62 -8.44
C ILE A 186 1.19 18.23 -9.54
N LYS A 187 0.77 19.50 -9.39
CA LYS A 187 -0.03 20.19 -10.40
C LYS A 187 0.72 20.34 -11.73
N GLN A 188 2.00 20.70 -11.69
CA GLN A 188 2.83 20.77 -12.90
C GLN A 188 2.94 19.41 -13.59
N ALA A 189 3.13 18.33 -12.84
CA ALA A 189 3.16 16.98 -13.39
C ALA A 189 1.83 16.59 -14.05
N GLN A 190 0.70 16.92 -13.41
CA GLN A 190 -0.63 16.70 -13.99
C GLN A 190 -0.86 17.49 -15.27
N ASP A 191 -0.43 18.76 -15.31
CA ASP A 191 -0.55 19.61 -16.50
C ASP A 191 0.31 19.10 -17.66
N ALA A 192 1.53 18.66 -17.37
CA ALA A 192 2.41 18.03 -18.35
C ALA A 192 1.78 16.74 -18.92
N ALA A 193 1.23 15.88 -18.07
CA ALA A 193 0.54 14.66 -18.50
C ALA A 193 -0.69 14.97 -19.37
N ALA A 194 -1.49 15.98 -19.00
CA ALA A 194 -2.64 16.43 -19.79
C ALA A 194 -2.25 16.97 -21.18
N GLN A 195 -1.02 17.49 -21.32
CA GLN A 195 -0.44 17.94 -22.59
C GLN A 195 0.19 16.79 -23.40
N GLY A 196 0.13 15.54 -22.92
CA GLY A 196 0.72 14.39 -23.58
C GLY A 196 2.24 14.27 -23.42
N GLN A 197 2.82 14.94 -22.41
CA GLN A 197 4.24 14.79 -22.10
C GLN A 197 4.46 13.50 -21.30
N ASN A 198 5.26 12.58 -21.84
CA ASN A 198 5.57 11.30 -21.20
C ASN A 198 6.73 11.38 -20.18
N ASN A 199 7.49 12.47 -20.19
CA ASN A 199 8.59 12.71 -19.26
C ASN A 199 8.45 14.12 -18.70
N PHE A 200 8.26 14.22 -17.39
CA PHE A 200 8.19 15.48 -16.68
C PHE A 200 9.32 15.52 -15.64
N ASN A 201 10.19 16.53 -15.76
CA ASN A 201 11.21 16.82 -14.77
C ASN A 201 10.86 18.13 -14.09
N ALA A 202 10.48 18.07 -12.82
CA ALA A 202 10.35 19.26 -11.99
C ALA A 202 11.71 19.68 -11.47
N ASN A 203 12.03 20.97 -11.59
CA ASN A 203 13.04 21.58 -10.75
C ASN A 203 12.44 21.74 -9.36
N VAL A 204 12.55 20.70 -8.53
CA VAL A 204 12.16 20.78 -7.13
C VAL A 204 13.16 21.71 -6.45
N GLN A 205 12.70 22.89 -6.04
CA GLN A 205 13.52 23.75 -5.20
C GLN A 205 13.85 22.97 -3.93
N GLN A 206 15.14 22.89 -3.60
CA GLN A 206 15.55 22.16 -2.40
C GLN A 206 14.92 22.84 -1.18
N ALA A 207 14.29 22.04 -0.33
CA ALA A 207 13.80 22.51 0.95
C ALA A 207 14.94 23.24 1.70
N GLY A 208 14.61 24.32 2.42
CA GLY A 208 15.58 25.22 3.06
C GLY A 208 16.07 26.41 2.23
N GLN A 209 15.70 26.54 0.94
CA GLN A 209 16.00 27.75 0.16
C GLN A 209 14.93 28.84 0.37
N GLN A 210 15.32 30.00 0.93
CA GLN A 210 14.46 31.18 1.15
C GLN A 210 13.74 31.70 -0.11
N ASN A 211 14.19 31.31 -1.31
CA ASN A 211 13.62 31.79 -2.57
C ASN A 211 12.27 31.14 -2.93
N GLU A 212 11.83 30.09 -2.23
CA GLU A 212 10.50 29.49 -2.39
C GLU A 212 9.35 30.44 -2.03
N CYS A 213 9.67 31.52 -1.33
CA CYS A 213 8.75 32.49 -0.76
C CYS A 213 8.52 33.74 -1.63
N GLN A 214 9.06 33.76 -2.85
CA GLN A 214 9.00 34.93 -3.74
C GLN A 214 8.10 34.68 -4.95
N ASN A 215 6.79 34.55 -4.71
CA ASN A 215 5.78 34.56 -5.76
C ASN A 215 4.96 35.85 -5.65
N GLU A 216 4.75 36.54 -6.77
CA GLU A 216 4.31 37.94 -6.85
C GLU A 216 2.96 38.28 -6.19
N ASN A 217 2.18 37.33 -5.66
CA ASN A 217 0.80 37.57 -5.22
C ASN A 217 0.27 36.70 -4.04
N SER A 218 1.03 36.37 -2.98
CA SER A 218 0.51 36.25 -1.58
C SER A 218 1.36 35.41 -0.59
N ILE A 219 1.25 35.86 0.68
CA ILE A 219 1.57 35.26 2.00
C ILE A 219 3.06 35.16 2.39
N VAL A 220 3.60 36.31 2.79
CA VAL A 220 4.94 36.50 3.39
C VAL A 220 4.97 36.12 4.90
N ALA A 221 3.88 35.55 5.45
CA ALA A 221 3.79 35.23 6.87
C ALA A 221 4.47 33.89 7.23
N GLU A 222 4.28 32.85 6.42
CA GLU A 222 4.92 31.54 6.64
C GLU A 222 6.43 31.61 6.45
N CYS A 223 6.91 32.51 5.59
CA CYS A 223 8.31 32.64 5.17
C CYS A 223 9.26 33.31 6.17
N ASN A 224 8.71 34.05 7.13
CA ASN A 224 9.47 34.71 8.19
C ASN A 224 9.55 33.87 9.47
N ASP A 225 9.07 32.63 9.44
CA ASP A 225 9.24 31.70 10.54
C ASP A 225 10.66 31.11 10.52
N ASN A 226 11.34 31.16 11.66
CA ASN A 226 12.64 30.52 11.84
C ASN A 226 12.55 29.00 11.57
N GLU A 227 11.37 28.41 11.72
CA GLU A 227 11.12 27.00 11.43
C GLU A 227 11.32 26.61 9.95
N ASN A 228 11.26 27.57 9.01
CA ASN A 228 11.56 27.28 7.61
C ASN A 228 13.04 27.06 7.34
N ALA A 229 13.92 27.58 8.20
CA ALA A 229 15.36 27.34 8.06
C ALA A 229 15.72 25.86 8.18
N VAL A 230 14.83 25.06 8.79
CA VAL A 230 14.97 23.61 8.96
C VAL A 230 13.97 22.81 8.12
N SER A 231 13.31 23.42 7.14
CA SER A 231 12.36 22.71 6.26
C SER A 231 13.04 21.60 5.46
N TYR A 232 14.32 21.75 5.11
CA TYR A 232 15.11 20.69 4.47
C TYR A 232 15.16 19.39 5.27
N PHE A 233 15.07 19.48 6.60
CA PHE A 233 15.02 18.33 7.49
C PHE A 233 13.58 17.85 7.69
N ARG A 234 12.65 18.78 7.98
CA ARG A 234 11.24 18.45 8.27
C ARG A 234 10.48 17.89 7.06
N GLU A 235 10.83 18.32 5.86
CA GLU A 235 10.26 17.87 4.59
C GLU A 235 11.14 16.83 3.89
N ASP A 236 12.23 16.37 4.51
CA ASP A 236 13.06 15.31 3.94
C ASP A 236 12.22 14.04 3.73
N VAL A 237 12.29 13.49 2.51
CA VAL A 237 11.50 12.32 2.14
C VAL A 237 11.91 11.12 2.99
N GLY A 238 13.21 10.87 3.16
CA GLY A 238 13.73 9.74 3.92
C GLY A 238 13.32 9.79 5.40
N LEU A 239 13.39 10.96 6.03
CA LEU A 239 12.97 11.15 7.42
C LEU A 239 11.48 10.87 7.62
N ASN A 240 10.63 11.42 6.74
CA ASN A 240 9.19 11.21 6.81
C ASN A 240 8.80 9.75 6.51
N GLN A 241 9.48 9.11 5.55
CA GLN A 241 9.32 7.68 5.27
C GLN A 241 9.72 6.81 6.46
N ASN A 242 10.83 7.15 7.13
CA ASN A 242 11.27 6.42 8.31
C ASN A 242 10.22 6.47 9.44
N ASN A 243 9.56 7.61 9.63
CA ASN A 243 8.45 7.72 10.58
C ASN A 243 7.27 6.81 10.21
N PHE A 244 6.91 6.74 8.93
CA PHE A 244 5.89 5.79 8.45
C PHE A 244 6.30 4.34 8.71
N TYR A 245 7.56 3.98 8.43
CA TYR A 245 8.05 2.62 8.68
C TYR A 245 8.03 2.25 10.16
N TYR A 246 8.47 3.15 11.04
CA TYR A 246 8.35 2.95 12.48
C TYR A 246 6.90 2.64 12.89
N HIS A 247 5.94 3.38 12.33
CA HIS A 247 4.53 3.23 12.65
C HIS A 247 3.91 1.91 12.16
N ILE A 248 4.30 1.37 10.99
CA ILE A 248 3.78 0.06 10.53
C ILE A 248 4.49 -1.14 11.19
N HIS A 249 5.75 -0.96 11.62
CA HIS A 249 6.47 -1.98 12.40
C HIS A 249 5.96 -2.05 13.85
N PHE A 250 5.60 -0.90 14.43
CA PHE A 250 5.10 -0.81 15.80
C PHE A 250 3.81 0.01 15.90
N PRO A 251 2.69 -0.47 15.32
CA PRO A 251 1.44 0.28 15.39
C PRO A 251 0.96 0.35 16.84
N PHE A 252 0.55 1.54 17.30
CA PHE A 252 0.11 1.74 18.70
C PHE A 252 -1.12 0.90 19.09
N TRP A 253 -1.91 0.48 18.10
CA TRP A 253 -3.09 -0.36 18.27
C TRP A 253 -2.78 -1.86 18.21
N PHE A 254 -1.53 -2.24 17.89
CA PHE A 254 -1.13 -3.63 17.76
C PHE A 254 -1.00 -4.30 19.14
N SER A 255 -1.81 -5.34 19.39
CA SER A 255 -1.83 -6.06 20.66
C SER A 255 -1.12 -7.40 20.53
N SER A 256 0.01 -7.57 21.24
CA SER A 256 0.71 -8.87 21.28
C SER A 256 -0.16 -9.99 21.82
N GLN A 257 -1.10 -9.70 22.73
CA GLN A 257 -2.05 -10.70 23.22
C GLN A 257 -2.99 -11.19 22.12
N LYS A 258 -3.43 -10.28 21.23
CA LYS A 258 -4.29 -10.65 20.10
C LYS A 258 -3.52 -11.40 19.02
N TYR A 259 -2.32 -10.94 18.69
CA TYR A 259 -1.60 -11.39 17.48
C TYR A 259 -0.53 -12.46 17.73
N ASN A 260 -0.03 -12.63 18.97
CA ASN A 260 1.00 -13.63 19.31
C ASN A 260 0.42 -14.88 19.99
N ASN A 261 -0.82 -14.86 20.50
CA ASN A 261 -1.42 -16.02 21.16
C ASN A 261 -1.73 -17.19 20.20
N ASN A 262 -1.72 -16.96 18.88
CA ASN A 262 -1.96 -18.02 17.88
C ASN A 262 -0.72 -18.89 17.59
N ASN A 263 0.49 -18.44 17.94
CA ASN A 263 1.70 -19.27 17.77
C ASN A 263 1.91 -20.27 18.91
N ASN A 264 1.32 -20.05 20.09
CA ASN A 264 1.56 -20.89 21.26
C ASN A 264 0.72 -22.17 21.31
N ASN A 265 -0.36 -22.29 20.51
CA ASN A 265 -1.19 -23.51 20.52
C ASN A 265 -0.54 -24.71 19.82
N ASN A 266 0.61 -24.54 19.15
CA ASN A 266 1.39 -25.63 18.54
C ASN A 266 2.69 -25.97 19.29
N ASP A 267 3.12 -25.15 20.27
CA ASP A 267 4.43 -25.27 20.93
C ASP A 267 4.36 -25.65 22.43
N ASP A 268 3.17 -25.94 22.97
CA ASP A 268 2.98 -26.36 24.37
C ASP A 268 3.56 -27.75 24.72
N ASN A 269 4.40 -28.33 23.85
CA ASN A 269 5.16 -29.56 24.12
C ASN A 269 6.68 -29.41 24.10
N ASN A 270 7.25 -28.20 24.18
CA ASN A 270 8.68 -28.11 24.56
C ASN A 270 9.13 -26.78 25.20
N ASN A 271 9.25 -26.82 26.53
CA ASN A 271 10.24 -26.10 27.33
C ASN A 271 10.35 -24.57 27.21
N ASN A 272 9.66 -23.90 28.14
CA ASN A 272 10.23 -22.95 29.11
C ASN A 272 11.52 -22.21 28.69
N THR A 273 11.39 -21.13 27.93
CA THR A 273 12.43 -20.10 27.84
C THR A 273 11.85 -18.68 27.89
N LYS A 274 11.80 -18.15 29.11
CA LYS A 274 11.92 -16.73 29.51
C LYS A 274 11.27 -15.66 28.63
N ALA A 275 10.13 -15.20 29.12
CA ALA A 275 9.56 -13.90 28.86
C ALA A 275 10.59 -12.75 29.00
N ASN A 276 10.87 -12.06 27.91
CA ASN A 276 11.32 -10.67 27.96
C ASN A 276 10.07 -9.78 27.85
N ASN A 277 9.44 -9.56 29.00
CA ASN A 277 8.51 -8.46 29.20
C ASN A 277 9.27 -7.14 29.05
N HIS A 278 9.27 -6.55 27.85
CA HIS A 278 9.50 -5.11 27.73
C HIS A 278 8.14 -4.43 27.67
N LYS A 279 7.67 -4.00 28.85
CA LYS A 279 6.63 -2.98 28.95
C LYS A 279 7.16 -1.73 28.26
N SER A 280 6.73 -1.47 27.03
CA SER A 280 6.85 -0.14 26.45
C SER A 280 5.79 0.73 27.11
N GLU A 281 6.13 1.34 28.24
CA GLU A 281 5.42 2.52 28.73
C GLU A 281 5.75 3.66 27.75
N THR A 282 4.90 3.81 26.73
CA THR A 282 5.01 4.93 25.80
C THR A 282 4.48 6.19 26.50
N VAL A 283 5.42 7.03 26.92
CA VAL A 283 5.15 8.42 27.35
C VAL A 283 4.74 9.21 26.11
N TYR A 284 3.53 9.75 26.12
CA TYR A 284 3.10 10.74 25.14
C TYR A 284 3.89 12.03 25.35
N ILE A 285 4.55 12.52 24.30
CA ILE A 285 5.07 13.89 24.21
C ILE A 285 4.31 14.59 23.09
#